data_AF-A0A9P6U0G4-F1
#
_entry.id   AF-A0A9P6U0G4-F1
#
_cell.length_a   1.000
_cell.length_b   1.000
_cell.length_c   1.000
_cell.angle_alpha   90.00
_cell.angle_beta   90.00
_cell.angle_gamma   90.00
#
_symmetry.space_group_name_H-M   'P 1'
#
loop_
_entity.id
_entity.type
_entity.pdbx_description
1 polymer ?
#
loop_
_entity_poly.entity_id
_entity_poly.type
_entity_poly.pdbx_seq_one_letter_code
_entity_poly.pdbx_strand_id
1 'polypeptide(L)'
;MRMVDLYYVRPWRTGKEPTMNLEDWWTEIWQPFRKVPMSKDQFQRYELESQQARIRRESEKQQSSTSGSTSASSSDSQGYVDKIEARKSEGAGASESSEAIKGKPRKQIYTPPMDPNPQHWSVYLSQWLFYAVMMDCIPFFLSFLTFEQVQSFSLIPKLLVRVAVAAMVIFDISLANYTIMIIWATVTGDLIRDTEWTLVRHYFPGFATSPAEFWRQWHHLFKYIWVDLGFKPVHHLLRKHVTPHMSNRKLAKTLESVLPVMGVFLMSGLMHEYMMVAMWHVRPGPMTAFFLLQGAATIVSKAVNDTVGRKMSVPPMVLIALTWAFNMTTAALFMEPVLKNEGYNMVANQSILMHSYNLLRANGIF
;
A
#
# COMPACT_ATOMS: atom_id res chain seq x y z
N MET A 1 -3.98 4.15 -12.59
CA MET A 1 -4.42 4.49 -11.20
C MET A 1 -5.92 4.76 -11.05
N ARG A 2 -6.63 5.35 -12.03
CA ARG A 2 -8.08 5.58 -11.93
C ARG A 2 -8.91 4.35 -11.53
N MET A 3 -8.48 3.12 -11.86
CA MET A 3 -9.10 1.88 -11.35
C MET A 3 -9.04 1.79 -9.81
N VAL A 4 -7.92 2.09 -9.15
CA VAL A 4 -7.86 2.13 -7.68
C VAL A 4 -8.80 3.23 -7.15
N ASP A 5 -8.90 4.35 -7.86
CA ASP A 5 -9.80 5.44 -7.47
C ASP A 5 -11.29 5.06 -7.66
N LEU A 6 -11.64 4.30 -8.70
CA LEU A 6 -13.00 3.92 -9.10
C LEU A 6 -13.54 2.66 -8.42
N TYR A 7 -12.68 1.67 -8.16
CA TYR A 7 -13.05 0.39 -7.54
C TYR A 7 -12.73 0.36 -6.04
N TYR A 8 -11.89 1.28 -5.55
CA TYR A 8 -11.56 1.40 -4.13
C TYR A 8 -11.96 2.74 -3.52
N VAL A 9 -11.41 3.86 -3.98
CA VAL A 9 -11.63 5.16 -3.31
C VAL A 9 -13.09 5.64 -3.42
N ARG A 10 -13.74 5.49 -4.58
CA ARG A 10 -15.15 5.86 -4.82
C ARG A 10 -16.11 4.96 -4.03
N PRO A 11 -16.02 3.61 -4.06
CA PRO A 11 -16.85 2.72 -3.25
C PRO A 11 -16.64 2.93 -1.75
N TRP A 12 -15.40 3.16 -1.32
CA TRP A 12 -15.05 3.45 0.06
C TRP A 12 -15.56 4.83 0.53
N ARG A 13 -15.51 5.87 -0.31
CA ARG A 13 -16.09 7.20 -0.02
C ARG A 13 -17.62 7.22 -0.04
N THR A 14 -18.25 6.44 -0.93
CA THR A 14 -19.70 6.53 -1.21
C THR A 14 -20.53 5.42 -0.56
N GLY A 15 -19.91 4.36 -0.07
CA GLY A 15 -20.58 3.20 0.55
C GLY A 15 -21.35 2.31 -0.43
N LYS A 16 -21.26 2.54 -1.74
CA LYS A 16 -21.87 1.70 -2.77
C LYS A 16 -20.90 0.60 -3.20
N GLU A 17 -21.39 -0.63 -3.40
CA GLU A 17 -20.57 -1.70 -3.98
C GLU A 17 -20.20 -1.38 -5.44
N PRO A 18 -19.00 -1.75 -5.91
CA PRO A 18 -18.60 -1.54 -7.30
C PRO A 18 -19.32 -2.53 -8.22
N THR A 19 -20.51 -2.16 -8.69
CA THR A 19 -21.22 -2.87 -9.76
C THR A 19 -20.56 -2.52 -11.10
N MET A 20 -19.92 -3.51 -11.73
CA MET A 20 -19.21 -3.31 -12.99
C MET A 20 -20.05 -3.80 -14.17
N ASN A 21 -20.74 -2.88 -14.85
CA ASN A 21 -21.17 -3.13 -16.22
C ASN A 21 -19.97 -2.94 -17.16
N LEU A 22 -19.87 -3.78 -18.18
CA LEU A 22 -18.79 -3.78 -19.17
C LEU A 22 -18.80 -2.48 -20.01
N GLU A 23 -19.99 -1.88 -20.14
CA GLU A 23 -20.20 -0.58 -20.82
C GLU A 23 -19.64 0.61 -20.03
N ASP A 24 -19.73 0.59 -18.68
CA ASP A 24 -19.14 1.63 -17.83
C ASP A 24 -17.60 1.58 -17.91
N TRP A 25 -17.03 0.38 -17.89
CA TRP A 25 -15.59 0.14 -18.04
C TRP A 25 -15.08 0.64 -19.40
N TRP A 26 -15.80 0.31 -20.48
CA TRP A 26 -15.49 0.82 -21.82
C TRP A 26 -15.58 2.35 -21.88
N THR A 27 -16.63 2.93 -21.30
CA THR A 27 -16.85 4.37 -21.33
C THR A 27 -15.78 5.13 -20.53
N GLU A 28 -15.48 4.74 -19.30
CA GLU A 28 -14.52 5.45 -18.44
C GLU A 28 -13.04 5.24 -18.82
N ILE A 29 -12.67 4.13 -19.47
CA ILE A 29 -11.30 3.95 -20.02
C ILE A 29 -11.08 4.81 -21.26
N TRP A 30 -12.07 4.89 -22.16
CA TRP A 30 -11.91 5.65 -23.41
C TRP A 30 -12.23 7.14 -23.26
N GLN A 31 -13.01 7.57 -22.25
CA GLN A 31 -13.37 8.98 -22.05
C GLN A 31 -12.17 9.95 -22.01
N PRO A 32 -11.05 9.67 -21.29
CA PRO A 32 -9.88 10.55 -21.24
C PRO A 32 -9.22 10.74 -22.61
N PHE A 33 -9.22 9.70 -23.44
CA PHE A 33 -8.71 9.72 -24.82
C PHE A 33 -9.71 10.36 -25.80
N ARG A 34 -10.99 10.44 -25.42
CA ARG A 34 -12.04 11.21 -26.12
C ARG A 34 -12.19 12.65 -25.59
N LYS A 35 -11.14 13.23 -25.00
CA LYS A 35 -11.07 14.69 -24.82
C LYS A 35 -10.92 15.38 -26.18
N VAL A 36 -12.01 15.43 -26.94
CA VAL A 36 -12.25 16.51 -27.91
C VAL A 36 -12.07 17.81 -27.11
N PRO A 37 -11.23 18.75 -27.57
CA PRO A 37 -11.01 20.00 -26.85
C PRO A 37 -12.36 20.71 -26.70
N MET A 38 -12.81 20.88 -25.45
CA MET A 38 -14.04 21.64 -25.19
C MET A 38 -13.87 23.05 -25.73
N SER A 39 -14.88 23.55 -26.46
CA SER A 39 -14.88 24.96 -26.85
C SER A 39 -14.91 25.84 -25.59
N LYS A 40 -14.45 27.09 -25.70
CA LYS A 40 -14.51 28.05 -24.58
C LYS A 40 -15.93 28.16 -24.01
N ASP A 41 -16.94 28.10 -24.86
CA ASP A 41 -18.35 28.17 -24.47
C ASP A 41 -18.82 26.93 -23.69
N GLN A 42 -18.32 25.73 -24.05
CA GLN A 42 -18.60 24.50 -23.30
C GLN A 42 -17.96 24.55 -21.91
N PHE A 43 -16.74 25.07 -21.80
CA PHE A 43 -16.06 25.25 -20.52
C PHE A 43 -16.80 26.27 -19.63
N GLN A 44 -17.21 27.42 -20.18
CA GLN A 44 -18.00 28.42 -19.44
C GLN A 44 -19.35 27.88 -18.96
N ARG A 45 -20.06 27.09 -19.78
CA ARG A 45 -21.31 26.43 -19.34
C ARG A 45 -21.07 25.47 -18.19
N TYR A 46 -20.00 24.66 -18.25
CA TYR A 46 -19.64 23.73 -17.18
C TYR A 46 -19.28 24.45 -15.87
N GLU A 47 -18.55 25.57 -15.92
CA GLU A 47 -18.28 26.39 -14.73
C GLU A 47 -19.57 26.98 -14.13
N LEU A 48 -20.48 27.46 -14.98
CA LEU A 48 -21.74 28.08 -14.55
C LEU A 48 -22.70 27.05 -13.92
N GLU A 49 -22.81 25.85 -14.50
CA GLU A 49 -23.54 24.71 -13.91
C GLU A 49 -22.93 24.28 -12.57
N SER A 50 -21.60 24.24 -12.47
CA SER A 50 -20.87 23.91 -11.24
C SER A 50 -21.11 24.95 -10.12
N GLN A 51 -21.16 26.24 -10.46
CA GLN A 51 -21.52 27.31 -9.52
C GLN A 51 -22.98 27.19 -9.05
N GLN A 52 -23.93 26.99 -9.97
CA GLN A 52 -25.35 26.79 -9.62
C GLN A 52 -25.55 25.57 -8.70
N ALA A 53 -24.83 24.47 -8.96
CA ALA A 53 -24.87 23.27 -8.13
C ALA A 53 -24.31 23.49 -6.71
N ARG A 54 -23.34 24.41 -6.52
CA ARG A 54 -22.87 24.82 -5.18
C ARG A 54 -23.92 25.63 -4.44
N ILE A 55 -24.45 26.68 -5.08
CA ILE A 55 -25.49 27.57 -4.50
C ILE A 55 -26.70 26.75 -4.03
N ARG A 56 -27.15 25.79 -4.84
CA ARG A 56 -28.26 24.89 -4.49
C ARG A 56 -27.98 24.04 -3.23
N ARG A 57 -26.77 23.49 -3.09
CA ARG A 57 -26.39 22.72 -1.89
C ARG A 57 -26.27 23.60 -0.65
N GLU A 58 -25.94 24.87 -0.80
CA GLU A 58 -25.87 25.83 0.31
C GLU A 58 -27.28 26.26 0.75
N SER A 59 -28.22 26.48 -0.17
CA SER A 59 -29.62 26.75 0.18
C SER A 59 -30.31 25.54 0.84
N GLU A 60 -30.07 24.32 0.37
CA GLU A 60 -30.56 23.08 0.99
C GLU A 60 -30.02 22.90 2.43
N LYS A 61 -28.76 23.30 2.69
CA LYS A 61 -28.18 23.33 4.05
C LYS A 61 -28.80 24.39 4.94
N GLN A 62 -29.08 25.58 4.42
CA GLN A 62 -29.73 26.65 5.19
C GLN A 62 -31.16 26.23 5.57
N GLN A 63 -31.96 25.74 4.62
CA GLN A 63 -33.34 25.30 4.88
C GLN A 63 -33.40 24.18 5.94
N SER A 64 -32.50 23.19 5.86
CA SER A 64 -32.44 22.10 6.85
C SER A 64 -31.97 22.55 8.25
N SER A 65 -31.25 23.67 8.36
CA SER A 65 -30.88 24.25 9.66
C SER A 65 -32.03 25.02 10.32
N THR A 66 -32.86 25.74 9.54
CA THR A 66 -33.95 26.57 10.09
C THR A 66 -35.13 25.72 10.57
N SER A 67 -35.45 24.63 9.88
CA SER A 67 -36.60 23.77 10.17
C SER A 67 -36.48 22.92 11.45
N GLY A 68 -35.32 22.90 12.10
CA GLY A 68 -35.09 22.12 13.32
C GLY A 68 -35.38 22.83 14.64
N SER A 69 -35.88 24.07 14.63
CA SER A 69 -35.91 24.96 15.81
C SER A 69 -37.29 25.21 16.44
N THR A 70 -38.39 24.72 15.84
CA THR A 70 -39.75 25.25 16.09
C THR A 70 -40.74 24.28 16.78
N SER A 71 -40.26 23.32 17.58
CA SER A 71 -41.13 22.30 18.20
C SER A 71 -40.84 22.03 19.68
N ALA A 72 -41.03 23.04 20.55
CA ALA A 72 -41.10 22.86 22.01
C ALA A 72 -41.75 24.04 22.78
N SER A 73 -43.08 24.25 22.67
CA SER A 73 -43.81 25.08 23.66
C SER A 73 -45.35 24.91 23.65
N SER A 74 -45.86 23.96 24.43
CA SER A 74 -47.19 23.92 25.07
C SER A 74 -47.27 22.65 25.93
N SER A 75 -48.01 22.56 27.04
CA SER A 75 -48.72 23.57 27.85
C SER A 75 -48.05 23.66 29.25
N ASP A 76 -48.61 24.15 30.38
CA ASP A 76 -49.96 24.60 30.74
C ASP A 76 -49.94 25.67 31.86
N SER A 77 -51.10 25.99 32.45
CA SER A 77 -51.28 27.06 33.45
C SER A 77 -52.14 26.64 34.65
N GLN A 78 -51.74 27.04 35.87
CA GLN A 78 -52.62 27.65 36.90
C GLN A 78 -51.80 28.02 38.15
N GLY A 79 -52.26 29.04 38.89
CA GLY A 79 -51.43 29.77 39.86
C GLY A 79 -51.72 29.50 41.34
N TYR A 80 -50.86 30.05 42.19
CA TYR A 80 -51.17 30.35 43.59
C TYR A 80 -50.37 31.57 44.06
N VAL A 81 -50.90 32.31 45.03
CA VAL A 81 -50.38 33.62 45.50
C VAL A 81 -49.77 33.49 46.90
N ASP A 82 -48.74 34.30 47.16
CA ASP A 82 -48.10 34.65 48.44
C ASP A 82 -47.65 33.55 49.43
N LYS A 83 -46.33 33.49 49.68
CA LYS A 83 -45.74 33.89 50.99
C LYS A 83 -44.20 33.89 51.04
N ILE A 84 -43.65 35.08 51.24
CA ILE A 84 -42.78 35.50 52.38
C ILE A 84 -41.69 34.52 52.90
N GLU A 85 -40.45 35.04 52.89
CA GLU A 85 -39.28 34.77 53.76
C GLU A 85 -38.40 33.50 53.66
N ALA A 86 -37.16 33.78 53.21
CA ALA A 86 -35.89 33.60 53.95
C ALA A 86 -35.26 32.21 54.18
N ARG A 87 -33.91 32.25 54.31
CA ARG A 87 -32.94 31.16 54.59
C ARG A 87 -32.73 30.15 53.44
N LYS A 88 -31.61 29.41 53.37
CA LYS A 88 -30.19 29.57 53.77
C LYS A 88 -29.46 28.31 53.22
N SER A 89 -28.13 28.38 53.01
CA SER A 89 -27.16 27.25 53.01
C SER A 89 -27.30 26.11 51.98
N GLU A 90 -26.18 25.88 51.28
CA GLU A 90 -25.46 24.58 51.13
C GLU A 90 -26.21 23.31 50.72
N GLY A 91 -25.70 22.58 49.71
CA GLY A 91 -26.07 21.18 49.52
C GLY A 91 -25.68 20.51 48.19
N ALA A 92 -24.58 19.77 48.21
CA ALA A 92 -24.28 18.54 47.47
C ALA A 92 -25.06 18.13 46.18
N GLY A 93 -24.27 17.79 45.15
CA GLY A 93 -24.35 16.44 44.53
C GLY A 93 -25.44 16.18 43.48
N ALA A 94 -25.07 16.32 42.21
CA ALA A 94 -25.74 15.65 41.09
C ALA A 94 -24.70 14.82 40.32
N SER A 95 -24.77 13.49 40.39
CA SER A 95 -23.98 12.63 39.51
C SER A 95 -24.70 12.52 38.16
N GLU A 96 -24.16 13.15 37.12
CA GLU A 96 -24.67 12.95 35.77
C GLU A 96 -24.34 11.53 35.29
N SER A 97 -25.32 10.64 35.41
CA SER A 97 -25.30 9.33 34.79
C SER A 97 -25.39 9.49 33.27
N SER A 98 -24.24 9.61 32.61
CA SER A 98 -24.15 9.56 31.16
C SER A 98 -24.68 8.21 30.65
N GLU A 99 -25.94 8.17 30.23
CA GLU A 99 -26.49 7.03 29.52
C GLU A 99 -25.70 6.83 28.23
N ALA A 100 -24.94 5.75 28.18
CA ALA A 100 -24.17 5.36 27.00
C ALA A 100 -25.12 4.93 25.87
N ILE A 101 -25.62 5.90 25.11
CA ILE A 101 -26.44 5.69 23.91
C ILE A 101 -25.69 4.70 23.00
N LYS A 102 -26.23 3.48 22.89
CA LYS A 102 -25.69 2.40 22.04
C LYS A 102 -25.95 2.69 20.55
N GLY A 103 -25.41 3.80 20.06
CA GLY A 103 -25.35 4.10 18.63
C GLY A 103 -24.56 3.01 17.91
N LYS A 104 -25.06 2.55 16.76
CA LYS A 104 -24.28 1.70 15.85
C LYS A 104 -22.95 2.39 15.56
N PRO A 105 -21.80 1.71 15.63
CA PRO A 105 -20.51 2.35 15.40
C PRO A 105 -20.49 2.96 14.00
N ARG A 106 -20.58 4.29 13.92
CA ARG A 106 -20.31 5.02 12.68
C ARG A 106 -18.89 4.64 12.29
N LYS A 107 -18.73 4.01 11.12
CA LYS A 107 -17.41 3.85 10.51
C LYS A 107 -16.85 5.25 10.30
N GLN A 108 -15.94 5.66 11.19
CA GLN A 108 -15.25 6.92 11.07
C GLN A 108 -14.42 6.84 9.79
N ILE A 109 -14.86 7.55 8.75
CA ILE A 109 -14.15 7.60 7.47
C ILE A 109 -12.85 8.34 7.78
N TYR A 110 -11.74 7.60 7.79
CA TYR A 110 -10.42 8.18 7.98
C TYR A 110 -10.09 9.06 6.77
N THR A 111 -10.40 10.34 6.87
CA THR A 111 -9.81 11.35 6.00
C THR A 111 -8.36 11.51 6.44
N PRO A 112 -7.35 11.09 5.66
CA PRO A 112 -5.97 11.44 5.97
C PRO A 112 -5.86 12.97 6.05
N PRO A 113 -5.02 13.52 6.95
CA PRO A 113 -4.75 14.94 6.96
C PRO A 113 -4.29 15.36 5.56
N MET A 114 -4.90 16.41 5.00
CA MET A 114 -4.40 16.96 3.74
C MET A 114 -3.02 17.55 3.99
N ASP A 115 -2.06 17.22 3.12
CA ASP A 115 -0.75 17.85 3.19
C ASP A 115 -0.95 19.36 2.90
N PRO A 116 -0.55 20.27 3.81
CA PRO A 116 -0.79 21.69 3.63
C PRO A 116 0.00 22.29 2.45
N ASN A 117 1.12 21.65 2.05
CA ASN A 117 2.01 22.16 1.01
C ASN A 117 2.32 21.07 -0.03
N PRO A 118 1.42 20.82 -1.00
CA PRO A 118 1.68 19.87 -2.07
C PRO A 118 2.86 20.32 -2.93
N GLN A 119 3.76 19.41 -3.27
CA GLN A 119 5.06 19.72 -3.88
C GLN A 119 5.04 19.57 -5.40
N HIS A 120 5.82 20.39 -6.09
CA HIS A 120 6.02 20.20 -7.54
C HIS A 120 6.89 18.97 -7.81
N TRP A 121 6.57 18.20 -8.86
CA TRP A 121 7.23 16.92 -9.13
C TRP A 121 8.74 17.00 -9.34
N SER A 122 9.25 18.16 -9.76
CA SER A 122 10.69 18.40 -9.93
C SER A 122 11.49 18.28 -8.63
N VAL A 123 10.87 18.44 -7.45
CA VAL A 123 11.53 18.25 -6.14
C VAL A 123 12.02 16.81 -5.98
N TYR A 124 11.32 15.85 -6.57
CA TYR A 124 11.64 14.42 -6.52
C TYR A 124 12.58 13.94 -7.64
N LEU A 125 12.94 14.82 -8.59
CA LEU A 125 13.78 14.47 -9.72
C LEU A 125 15.19 14.08 -9.27
N SER A 126 15.71 14.68 -8.19
CA SER A 126 17.05 14.36 -7.65
C SER A 126 17.13 12.93 -7.10
N GLN A 127 16.09 12.47 -6.40
CA GLN A 127 15.97 11.12 -5.88
C GLN A 127 15.76 10.12 -7.03
N TRP A 128 14.91 10.45 -8.00
CA TRP A 128 14.72 9.65 -9.20
C TRP A 128 16.04 9.45 -9.96
N LEU A 129 16.79 10.53 -10.19
CA LEU A 129 18.11 10.49 -10.84
C LEU A 129 19.11 9.65 -10.04
N PHE A 130 19.13 9.78 -8.71
CA PHE A 130 19.97 8.93 -7.85
C PHE A 130 19.65 7.44 -8.05
N TYR A 131 18.38 7.04 -7.98
CA TYR A 131 18.02 5.63 -8.21
C TYR A 131 18.30 5.17 -9.64
N ALA A 132 18.09 6.03 -10.65
CA ALA A 132 18.42 5.71 -12.05
C ALA A 132 19.92 5.46 -12.23
N VAL A 133 20.79 6.31 -11.68
CA VAL A 133 22.25 6.13 -11.73
C VAL A 133 22.68 4.88 -10.96
N MET A 134 22.11 4.60 -9.78
CA MET A 134 22.44 3.38 -9.02
C MET A 134 21.97 2.11 -9.75
N MET A 135 20.83 2.17 -10.45
CA MET A 135 20.33 1.10 -11.32
C MET A 135 21.12 0.94 -12.63
N ASP A 136 21.94 1.92 -13.01
CA ASP A 136 22.88 1.79 -14.13
C ASP A 136 24.22 1.19 -13.64
N CYS A 137 24.78 1.76 -12.57
CA CYS A 137 26.06 1.35 -11.99
C CYS A 137 26.07 -0.08 -11.46
N ILE A 138 25.04 -0.51 -10.69
CA ILE A 138 25.08 -1.81 -10.01
C ILE A 138 25.01 -2.98 -11.01
N PRO A 139 24.06 -3.03 -11.96
CA PRO A 139 24.05 -4.08 -12.99
C PRO A 139 25.30 -4.07 -13.86
N PHE A 140 25.84 -2.88 -14.20
CA PHE A 140 27.11 -2.77 -14.91
C PHE A 140 28.23 -3.52 -14.16
N PHE A 141 28.47 -3.23 -12.88
CA PHE A 141 29.49 -3.96 -12.11
C PHE A 141 29.17 -5.46 -11.90
N LEU A 142 27.89 -5.83 -11.72
CA LEU A 142 27.50 -7.22 -11.53
C LEU A 142 27.61 -8.06 -12.81
N SER A 143 27.53 -7.46 -14.01
CA SER A 143 27.65 -8.18 -15.29
C SER A 143 29.03 -8.78 -15.54
N PHE A 144 30.07 -8.26 -14.88
CA PHE A 144 31.42 -8.84 -14.91
C PHE A 144 31.59 -10.07 -14.02
N LEU A 145 30.56 -10.47 -13.25
CA LEU A 145 30.60 -11.59 -12.31
C LEU A 145 29.79 -12.78 -12.81
N THR A 146 30.46 -13.91 -13.06
CA THR A 146 29.77 -15.18 -13.36
C THR A 146 29.24 -15.85 -12.10
N PHE A 147 28.24 -16.73 -12.24
CA PHE A 147 27.72 -17.51 -11.11
C PHE A 147 28.80 -18.32 -10.39
N GLU A 148 29.73 -18.93 -11.14
CA GLU A 148 30.82 -19.73 -10.59
C GLU A 148 31.84 -18.88 -9.80
N GLN A 149 32.13 -17.66 -10.26
CA GLN A 149 32.92 -16.70 -9.51
C GLN A 149 32.22 -16.32 -8.18
N VAL A 150 30.93 -15.99 -8.23
CA VAL A 150 30.16 -15.66 -7.02
C VAL A 150 30.09 -16.84 -6.03
N GLN A 151 30.07 -18.09 -6.51
CA GLN A 151 30.11 -19.26 -5.64
C GLN A 151 31.52 -19.56 -5.08
N SER A 152 32.59 -19.33 -5.84
CA SER A 152 33.96 -19.52 -5.35
C SER A 152 34.43 -18.43 -4.38
N PHE A 153 33.76 -17.28 -4.32
CA PHE A 153 34.04 -16.23 -3.34
C PHE A 153 33.94 -16.70 -1.88
N SER A 154 34.85 -16.16 -1.06
CA SER A 154 34.78 -16.25 0.40
C SER A 154 33.54 -15.52 0.96
N LEU A 155 33.27 -15.70 2.25
CA LEU A 155 32.03 -15.23 2.88
C LEU A 155 31.77 -13.72 2.69
N ILE A 156 32.80 -12.88 2.80
CA ILE A 156 32.65 -11.42 2.77
C ILE A 156 32.29 -10.90 1.36
N PRO A 157 33.05 -11.18 0.27
CA PRO A 157 32.65 -10.77 -1.07
C PRO A 157 31.30 -11.37 -1.50
N LYS A 158 31.01 -12.62 -1.11
CA LYS A 158 29.72 -13.26 -1.36
C LYS A 158 28.56 -12.54 -0.66
N LEU A 159 28.78 -12.04 0.56
CA LEU A 159 27.81 -11.20 1.27
C LEU A 159 27.65 -9.83 0.59
N LEU A 160 28.75 -9.18 0.17
CA LEU A 160 28.69 -7.90 -0.54
C LEU A 160 27.90 -7.99 -1.85
N VAL A 161 28.09 -9.05 -2.65
CA VAL A 161 27.29 -9.31 -3.85
C VAL A 161 25.81 -9.47 -3.50
N ARG A 162 25.46 -10.24 -2.46
CA ARG A 162 24.06 -10.40 -2.00
C ARG A 162 23.44 -9.07 -1.56
N VAL A 163 24.19 -8.23 -0.86
CA VAL A 163 23.74 -6.89 -0.43
C VAL A 163 23.56 -5.95 -1.63
N ALA A 164 24.49 -5.95 -2.59
CA ALA A 164 24.37 -5.15 -3.82
C ALA A 164 23.14 -5.54 -4.64
N VAL A 165 22.87 -6.85 -4.78
CA VAL A 165 21.69 -7.40 -5.45
C VAL A 165 20.40 -7.03 -4.72
N ALA A 166 20.38 -7.14 -3.39
CA ALA A 166 19.21 -6.72 -2.61
C ALA A 166 18.97 -5.20 -2.68
N ALA A 167 20.03 -4.40 -2.71
CA ALA A 167 19.94 -2.95 -2.92
C ALA A 167 19.41 -2.61 -4.32
N MET A 168 19.88 -3.30 -5.37
CA MET A 168 19.36 -3.17 -6.73
C MET A 168 17.85 -3.40 -6.79
N VAL A 169 17.33 -4.47 -6.17
CA VAL A 169 15.88 -4.72 -6.10
C VAL A 169 15.15 -3.57 -5.41
N ILE A 170 15.67 -3.05 -4.30
CA ILE A 170 15.00 -1.92 -3.60
C ILE A 170 15.07 -0.63 -4.42
N PHE A 171 16.17 -0.38 -5.15
CA PHE A 171 16.34 0.77 -6.02
C PHE A 171 15.45 0.71 -7.26
N ASP A 172 15.27 -0.46 -7.87
CA ASP A 172 14.32 -0.68 -8.97
C ASP A 172 12.88 -0.36 -8.54
N ILE A 173 12.44 -0.90 -7.40
CA ILE A 173 11.12 -0.64 -6.82
C ILE A 173 10.93 0.85 -6.52
N SER A 174 11.97 1.50 -5.99
CA SER A 174 11.95 2.93 -5.70
C SER A 174 11.83 3.74 -6.99
N LEU A 175 12.70 3.45 -7.97
CA LEU A 175 12.72 4.10 -9.29
C LEU A 175 11.37 3.96 -10.00
N ALA A 176 10.75 2.77 -9.99
CA ALA A 176 9.43 2.54 -10.53
C ALA A 176 8.34 3.39 -9.83
N ASN A 177 8.34 3.45 -8.49
CA ASN A 177 7.41 4.29 -7.74
C ASN A 177 7.57 5.78 -8.06
N TYR A 178 8.81 6.30 -8.07
CA TYR A 178 9.09 7.69 -8.44
C TYR A 178 8.69 7.98 -9.90
N THR A 179 8.94 7.05 -10.83
CA THR A 179 8.58 7.17 -12.24
C THR A 179 7.06 7.28 -12.41
N ILE A 180 6.30 6.38 -11.79
CA ILE A 180 4.82 6.39 -11.84
C ILE A 180 4.27 7.69 -11.22
N MET A 181 4.87 8.16 -10.12
CA MET A 181 4.50 9.42 -9.47
C MET A 181 4.73 10.65 -10.36
N ILE A 182 5.91 10.76 -10.97
CA ILE A 182 6.27 11.88 -11.86
C ILE A 182 5.42 11.86 -13.14
N ILE A 183 5.18 10.69 -13.73
CA ILE A 183 4.30 10.54 -14.90
C ILE A 183 2.85 10.94 -14.53
N TRP A 184 2.35 10.54 -13.36
CA TRP A 184 1.01 10.94 -12.93
C TRP A 184 0.90 12.46 -12.77
N ALA A 185 1.81 13.08 -12.03
CA ALA A 185 1.80 14.52 -11.78
C ALA A 185 1.92 15.34 -13.07
N THR A 186 2.79 14.93 -14.01
CA THR A 186 2.93 15.60 -15.31
C THR A 186 1.68 15.44 -16.20
N VAL A 187 0.99 14.29 -16.14
CA VAL A 187 -0.22 14.04 -16.94
C VAL A 187 -1.47 14.72 -16.37
N THR A 188 -1.63 14.82 -15.04
CA THR A 188 -2.80 15.50 -14.46
C THR A 188 -2.60 17.01 -14.30
N GLY A 189 -1.35 17.49 -14.29
CA GLY A 189 -1.01 18.87 -13.96
C GLY A 189 -1.13 19.18 -12.46
N ASP A 190 -1.32 18.16 -11.62
CA ASP A 190 -1.42 18.32 -10.17
C ASP A 190 -0.05 18.35 -9.50
N LEU A 191 0.01 19.10 -8.40
CA LEU A 191 1.09 19.00 -7.42
C LEU A 191 0.99 17.66 -6.67
N ILE A 192 2.14 17.05 -6.39
CA ILE A 192 2.23 15.80 -5.63
C ILE A 192 1.84 16.05 -4.18
N ARG A 193 0.93 15.22 -3.70
CA ARG A 193 0.53 15.16 -2.30
C ARG A 193 1.18 13.94 -1.67
N ASP A 194 2.10 14.16 -0.75
CA ASP A 194 2.90 13.12 -0.11
C ASP A 194 2.04 12.11 0.67
N THR A 195 0.83 12.53 1.08
CA THR A 195 -0.17 11.71 1.76
C THR A 195 -0.95 10.78 0.81
N GLU A 196 -0.92 11.05 -0.49
CA GLU A 196 -1.43 10.15 -1.53
C GLU A 196 -0.32 9.18 -1.98
N TRP A 197 0.89 9.71 -2.17
CA TRP A 197 2.08 8.98 -2.60
C TRP A 197 2.85 8.32 -1.45
N THR A 198 2.11 7.68 -0.54
CA THR A 198 2.64 6.90 0.60
C THR A 198 3.72 5.89 0.21
N LEU A 199 3.65 5.35 -1.01
CA LEU A 199 4.66 4.52 -1.68
C LEU A 199 6.09 5.08 -1.63
N VAL A 200 6.22 6.40 -1.72
CA VAL A 200 7.51 7.12 -1.83
C VAL A 200 8.03 7.53 -0.45
N ARG A 201 7.15 7.71 0.54
CA ARG A 201 7.49 8.24 1.87
C ARG A 201 7.60 7.18 2.97
N HIS A 202 7.42 5.89 2.64
CA HIS A 202 7.41 4.83 3.63
C HIS A 202 8.80 4.42 4.13
N TYR A 203 8.83 3.93 5.37
CA TYR A 203 10.03 3.42 6.02
C TYR A 203 10.71 2.37 5.14
N PHE A 204 12.02 2.57 4.91
CA PHE A 204 12.85 1.62 4.17
C PHE A 204 12.73 0.22 4.81
N PRO A 205 12.35 -0.82 4.04
CA PRO A 205 12.01 -2.13 4.61
C PRO A 205 13.19 -2.81 5.32
N GLY A 206 14.44 -2.38 5.05
CA GLY A 206 15.61 -2.80 5.82
C GLY A 206 15.67 -2.30 7.28
N PHE A 207 14.73 -1.48 7.75
CA PHE A 207 14.61 -1.18 9.19
C PHE A 207 13.47 -1.96 9.89
N ALA A 208 12.86 -2.93 9.20
CA ALA A 208 11.87 -3.80 9.80
C ALA A 208 12.43 -4.66 10.94
N THR A 209 11.72 -4.68 12.07
CA THR A 209 12.06 -5.50 13.25
C THR A 209 11.53 -6.94 13.15
N SER A 210 10.80 -7.28 12.10
CA SER A 210 10.29 -8.63 11.87
C SER A 210 9.97 -8.88 10.40
N PRO A 211 9.92 -10.14 9.93
CA PRO A 211 9.39 -10.48 8.61
C PRO A 211 7.99 -9.93 8.35
N ALA A 212 7.09 -9.98 9.34
CA ALA A 212 5.75 -9.39 9.22
C ALA A 212 5.77 -7.87 9.00
N GLU A 213 6.69 -7.16 9.63
CA GLU A 213 6.90 -5.73 9.39
C GLU A 213 7.56 -5.47 8.04
N PHE A 214 8.54 -6.28 7.65
CA PHE A 214 9.21 -6.20 6.36
C PHE A 214 8.18 -6.28 5.23
N TRP A 215 7.34 -7.32 5.20
CA TRP A 215 6.29 -7.48 4.18
C TRP A 215 5.13 -6.48 4.31
N ARG A 216 4.99 -5.82 5.46
CA ARG A 216 4.06 -4.68 5.63
C ARG A 216 4.60 -3.40 5.00
N GLN A 217 5.92 -3.23 4.96
CA GLN A 217 6.67 -2.11 4.36
C GLN A 217 7.07 -2.36 2.89
N TRP A 218 7.12 -3.63 2.48
CA TRP A 218 7.46 -4.08 1.13
C TRP A 218 6.30 -3.84 0.15
N HIS A 219 6.58 -3.29 -1.03
CA HIS A 219 5.67 -3.23 -2.18
C HIS A 219 4.19 -2.86 -1.86
N HIS A 220 3.97 -1.70 -1.23
CA HIS A 220 2.61 -1.22 -0.91
C HIS A 220 1.68 -1.15 -2.13
N LEU A 221 2.20 -0.98 -3.35
CA LEU A 221 1.42 -0.91 -4.59
C LEU A 221 0.62 -2.19 -4.82
N PHE A 222 1.25 -3.34 -4.60
CA PHE A 222 0.62 -4.64 -4.77
C PHE A 222 -0.23 -5.07 -3.57
N LYS A 223 -0.13 -4.40 -2.41
CA LYS A 223 -0.86 -4.78 -1.19
C LYS A 223 -2.37 -4.93 -1.42
N TYR A 224 -2.99 -4.00 -2.14
CA TYR A 224 -4.43 -4.06 -2.45
C TYR A 224 -4.74 -5.22 -3.42
N ILE A 225 -3.95 -5.35 -4.48
CA ILE A 225 -4.05 -6.44 -5.47
C ILE A 225 -3.94 -7.81 -4.78
N TRP A 226 -2.98 -7.98 -3.88
CA TRP A 226 -2.81 -9.21 -3.09
C TRP A 226 -3.95 -9.46 -2.11
N VAL A 227 -4.51 -8.42 -1.49
CA VAL A 227 -5.70 -8.56 -0.63
C VAL A 227 -6.91 -9.06 -1.43
N ASP A 228 -7.09 -8.58 -2.67
CA ASP A 228 -8.23 -8.96 -3.51
C ASP A 228 -8.08 -10.29 -4.22
N LEU A 229 -6.89 -10.59 -4.75
CA LEU A 229 -6.66 -11.80 -5.56
C LEU A 229 -6.13 -12.98 -4.73
N GLY A 230 -5.36 -12.72 -3.68
CA GLY A 230 -4.79 -13.75 -2.81
C GLY A 230 -5.59 -13.97 -1.52
N PHE A 231 -5.76 -12.91 -0.71
CA PHE A 231 -6.31 -13.05 0.65
C PHE A 231 -7.82 -13.32 0.66
N LYS A 232 -8.62 -12.41 0.06
CA LYS A 232 -10.10 -12.49 0.11
C LYS A 232 -10.66 -13.80 -0.47
N PRO A 233 -10.18 -14.33 -1.61
CA PRO A 233 -10.74 -15.56 -2.18
C PRO A 233 -10.49 -16.77 -1.28
N VAL A 234 -9.25 -16.94 -0.79
CA VAL A 234 -8.90 -18.03 0.14
C VAL A 234 -9.69 -17.91 1.45
N HIS A 235 -9.79 -16.71 2.02
CA HIS A 235 -10.59 -16.46 3.22
C HIS A 235 -12.08 -16.76 3.01
N HIS A 236 -12.66 -16.37 1.87
CA HIS A 236 -14.06 -16.66 1.54
C HIS A 236 -14.30 -18.17 1.37
N LEU A 237 -13.42 -18.86 0.64
CA LEU A 237 -13.52 -20.32 0.45
C LEU A 237 -13.45 -21.07 1.78
N LEU A 238 -12.52 -20.71 2.67
CA LEU A 238 -12.41 -21.31 4.01
C LEU A 238 -13.67 -21.09 4.83
N ARG A 239 -14.13 -19.84 4.94
CA ARG A 239 -15.30 -19.48 5.75
C ARG A 239 -16.60 -20.09 5.22
N LYS A 240 -16.71 -20.31 3.90
CA LYS A 240 -17.89 -20.87 3.25
C LYS A 240 -17.90 -22.40 3.25
N HIS A 241 -16.76 -23.05 3.03
CA HIS A 241 -16.69 -24.49 2.75
C HIS A 241 -15.89 -25.33 3.75
N VAL A 242 -15.07 -24.73 4.62
CA VAL A 242 -14.19 -25.46 5.56
C VAL A 242 -14.60 -25.19 7.01
N THR A 243 -14.48 -23.94 7.48
CA THR A 243 -14.77 -23.51 8.85
C THR A 243 -16.13 -23.99 9.41
N PRO A 244 -17.25 -23.98 8.64
CA PRO A 244 -18.55 -24.39 9.16
C PRO A 244 -18.58 -25.85 9.63
N HIS A 245 -17.89 -26.74 8.91
CA HIS A 245 -17.87 -28.18 9.14
C HIS A 245 -16.83 -28.63 10.18
N MET A 246 -15.98 -27.72 10.68
CA MET A 246 -14.97 -28.04 11.69
C MET A 246 -15.54 -28.00 13.12
N SER A 247 -15.44 -29.13 13.83
CA SER A 247 -15.77 -29.23 15.27
C SER A 247 -14.85 -28.36 16.14
N ASN A 248 -13.54 -28.33 15.85
CA ASN A 248 -12.58 -27.55 16.62
C ASN A 248 -12.58 -26.07 16.18
N ARG A 249 -13.37 -25.25 16.88
CA ARG A 249 -13.48 -23.79 16.65
C ARG A 249 -12.17 -23.01 16.85
N LYS A 250 -11.20 -23.49 17.65
CA LYS A 250 -9.89 -22.84 17.81
C LYS A 250 -9.03 -23.05 16.56
N LEU A 251 -8.98 -24.28 16.06
CA LEU A 251 -8.27 -24.61 14.83
C LEU A 251 -8.88 -23.88 13.63
N ALA A 252 -10.21 -23.85 13.51
CA ALA A 252 -10.90 -23.15 12.44
C ALA A 252 -10.55 -21.65 12.37
N LYS A 253 -10.56 -20.94 13.51
CA LYS A 253 -10.10 -19.54 13.59
C LYS A 253 -8.63 -19.36 13.22
N THR A 254 -7.78 -20.32 13.60
CA THR A 254 -6.36 -20.30 13.24
C THR A 254 -6.19 -20.41 11.72
N LEU A 255 -6.86 -21.38 11.08
CA LEU A 255 -6.83 -21.56 9.63
C LEU A 255 -7.35 -20.32 8.87
N GLU A 256 -8.46 -19.72 9.30
CA GLU A 256 -8.98 -18.47 8.72
C GLU A 256 -7.99 -17.29 8.83
N SER A 257 -7.11 -17.28 9.83
CA SER A 257 -6.08 -16.25 9.98
C SER A 257 -4.77 -16.53 9.23
N VAL A 258 -4.42 -17.81 9.04
CA VAL A 258 -3.12 -18.29 8.53
C VAL A 258 -3.17 -18.52 7.03
N LEU A 259 -4.14 -19.32 6.55
CA LEU A 259 -4.17 -19.78 5.16
C LEU A 259 -4.38 -18.65 4.13
N PRO A 260 -5.18 -17.58 4.39
CA PRO A 260 -5.28 -16.46 3.47
C PRO A 260 -3.98 -15.68 3.30
N VAL A 261 -3.14 -15.61 4.34
CA VAL A 261 -1.79 -15.02 4.24
C VAL A 261 -0.90 -15.93 3.39
N MET A 262 -0.89 -17.24 3.65
CA MET A 262 -0.15 -18.20 2.80
C MET A 262 -0.62 -18.18 1.35
N GLY A 263 -1.91 -17.96 1.08
CA GLY A 263 -2.47 -17.82 -0.27
C GLY A 263 -1.91 -16.62 -1.04
N VAL A 264 -1.73 -15.47 -0.36
CA VAL A 264 -1.04 -14.30 -0.95
C VAL A 264 0.39 -14.65 -1.35
N PHE A 265 1.15 -15.26 -0.43
CA PHE A 265 2.54 -15.62 -0.69
C PHE A 265 2.68 -16.69 -1.78
N LEU A 266 1.80 -17.70 -1.80
CA LEU A 266 1.74 -18.69 -2.88
C LEU A 266 1.47 -18.03 -4.23
N MET A 267 0.46 -17.15 -4.32
CA MET A 267 0.13 -16.44 -5.56
C MET A 267 1.29 -15.56 -6.03
N SER A 268 1.94 -14.85 -5.11
CA SER A 268 3.11 -14.02 -5.43
C SER A 268 4.29 -14.86 -5.92
N GLY A 269 4.54 -16.02 -5.29
CA GLY A 269 5.56 -16.97 -5.72
C GLY A 269 5.31 -17.52 -7.12
N LEU A 270 4.09 -17.99 -7.39
CA LEU A 270 3.68 -18.48 -8.71
C LEU A 270 3.79 -17.41 -9.80
N MET A 271 3.50 -16.13 -9.48
CA MET A 271 3.66 -15.03 -10.42
C MET A 271 5.14 -14.81 -10.81
N HIS A 272 6.05 -14.77 -9.84
CA HIS A 272 7.48 -14.60 -10.13
C HIS A 272 8.05 -15.83 -10.86
N GLU A 273 7.63 -17.03 -10.47
CA GLU A 273 7.99 -18.27 -11.15
C GLU A 273 7.52 -18.27 -12.62
N TYR A 274 6.29 -17.83 -12.88
CA TYR A 274 5.75 -17.67 -14.23
C TYR A 274 6.57 -16.69 -15.07
N MET A 275 7.02 -15.56 -14.49
CA MET A 275 7.92 -14.63 -15.17
C MET A 275 9.24 -15.32 -15.55
N MET A 276 9.85 -16.10 -14.66
CA MET A 276 11.08 -16.84 -14.96
C MET A 276 10.89 -17.90 -16.06
N VAL A 277 9.77 -18.62 -16.04
CA VAL A 277 9.41 -19.61 -17.08
C VAL A 277 9.17 -18.92 -18.43
N ALA A 278 8.52 -17.75 -18.44
CA ALA A 278 8.23 -17.01 -19.67
C ALA A 278 9.47 -16.36 -20.28
N MET A 279 10.40 -15.86 -19.46
CA MET A 279 11.60 -15.14 -19.92
C MET A 279 12.79 -16.06 -20.23
N TRP A 280 12.96 -17.16 -19.49
CA TRP A 280 14.16 -18.01 -19.55
C TRP A 280 13.85 -19.52 -19.60
N HIS A 281 12.58 -19.94 -19.65
CA HIS A 281 12.17 -21.36 -19.66
C HIS A 281 12.72 -22.21 -18.49
N VAL A 282 12.97 -21.57 -17.35
CA VAL A 282 13.58 -22.21 -16.17
C VAL A 282 12.58 -23.13 -15.48
N ARG A 283 13.07 -24.22 -14.88
CA ARG A 283 12.25 -25.12 -14.06
C ARG A 283 11.64 -24.36 -12.86
N PRO A 284 10.31 -24.44 -12.64
CA PRO A 284 9.67 -23.78 -11.51
C PRO A 284 9.99 -24.46 -10.16
N GLY A 285 10.08 -23.65 -9.11
CA GLY A 285 10.07 -24.08 -7.70
C GLY A 285 10.74 -23.10 -6.71
N PRO A 286 11.98 -22.63 -6.96
CA PRO A 286 12.76 -21.90 -5.96
C PRO A 286 12.12 -20.58 -5.50
N MET A 287 11.54 -19.79 -6.42
CA MET A 287 10.87 -18.55 -6.04
C MET A 287 9.59 -18.82 -5.25
N THR A 288 8.81 -19.82 -5.67
CA THR A 288 7.61 -20.24 -4.92
C THR A 288 7.96 -20.70 -3.50
N ALA A 289 9.05 -21.44 -3.34
CA ALA A 289 9.56 -21.84 -2.03
C ALA A 289 10.02 -20.65 -1.17
N PHE A 290 10.69 -19.66 -1.76
CA PHE A 290 11.04 -18.40 -1.09
C PHE A 290 9.81 -17.69 -0.51
N PHE A 291 8.78 -17.45 -1.33
CA PHE A 291 7.60 -16.75 -0.85
C PHE A 291 6.82 -17.56 0.21
N LEU A 292 6.69 -18.88 0.06
CA LEU A 292 6.03 -19.71 1.07
C LEU A 292 6.76 -19.66 2.43
N LEU A 293 8.09 -19.71 2.42
CA LEU A 293 8.91 -19.59 3.64
C LEU A 293 8.80 -18.19 4.28
N GLN A 294 8.75 -17.14 3.45
CA GLN A 294 8.53 -15.76 3.87
C GLN A 294 7.11 -15.52 4.44
N GLY A 295 6.09 -16.18 3.88
CA GLY A 295 4.74 -16.19 4.41
C GLY A 295 4.62 -16.89 5.75
N ALA A 296 5.26 -18.06 5.89
CA ALA A 296 5.34 -18.76 7.17
C ALA A 296 6.05 -17.92 8.23
N ALA A 297 7.18 -17.29 7.89
CA ALA A 297 7.90 -16.39 8.80
C ALA A 297 7.11 -15.13 9.18
N THR A 298 6.31 -14.57 8.27
CA THR A 298 5.36 -13.49 8.55
C THR A 298 4.31 -13.90 9.59
N ILE A 299 3.77 -15.12 9.47
CA ILE A 299 2.77 -15.64 10.40
C ILE A 299 3.39 -15.95 11.77
N VAL A 300 4.55 -16.62 11.78
CA VAL A 300 5.29 -16.95 13.01
C VAL A 300 5.74 -15.69 13.75
N SER A 301 6.34 -14.71 13.06
CA SER A 301 6.79 -13.47 13.70
C SER A 301 5.64 -12.66 14.30
N LYS A 302 4.47 -12.63 13.65
CA LYS A 302 3.26 -12.05 14.25
C LYS A 302 2.83 -12.80 15.52
N ALA A 303 2.77 -14.14 15.47
CA ALA A 303 2.39 -14.96 16.63
C ALA A 303 3.39 -14.83 17.81
N VAL A 304 4.68 -14.73 17.53
CA VAL A 304 5.74 -14.46 18.52
C VAL A 304 5.60 -13.06 19.12
N ASN A 305 5.32 -12.04 18.30
CA ASN A 305 5.08 -10.69 18.80
C ASN A 305 3.84 -10.61 19.72
N ASP A 306 2.75 -11.30 19.35
CA ASP A 306 1.51 -11.34 20.13
C ASP A 306 1.67 -12.09 21.48
N THR A 307 2.62 -13.03 21.59
CA THR A 307 2.84 -13.88 22.77
C THR A 307 4.02 -13.49 23.65
N VAL A 308 5.20 -13.25 23.05
CA VAL A 308 6.47 -12.96 23.72
C VAL A 308 6.76 -11.45 23.76
N GLY A 309 6.41 -10.71 22.70
CA GLY A 309 6.68 -9.27 22.58
C GLY A 309 6.03 -8.40 23.68
N ARG A 310 5.00 -8.93 24.36
CA ARG A 310 4.37 -8.29 25.54
C ARG A 310 5.14 -8.49 26.85
N LYS A 311 6.12 -9.39 26.89
CA LYS A 311 6.81 -9.83 28.12
C LYS A 311 8.31 -9.56 28.12
N MET A 312 8.95 -9.50 26.95
CA MET A 312 10.40 -9.30 26.84
C MET A 312 10.69 -8.14 25.89
N SER A 313 11.38 -7.12 26.39
CA SER A 313 11.90 -6.03 25.55
C SER A 313 13.21 -6.48 24.92
N VAL A 314 13.21 -6.69 23.60
CA VAL A 314 14.42 -6.99 22.82
C VAL A 314 14.85 -5.70 22.11
N PRO A 315 16.14 -5.30 22.16
CA PRO A 315 16.61 -4.09 21.48
C PRO A 315 16.31 -4.14 19.97
N PRO A 316 15.75 -3.07 19.36
CA PRO A 316 15.37 -3.08 17.94
C PRO A 316 16.49 -3.46 16.98
N MET A 317 17.74 -3.08 17.27
CA MET A 317 18.91 -3.42 16.45
C MET A 317 19.12 -4.94 16.31
N VAL A 318 18.84 -5.72 17.36
CA VAL A 318 18.94 -7.19 17.33
C VAL A 318 17.84 -7.77 16.44
N LEU A 319 16.62 -7.25 16.55
CA LEU A 319 15.46 -7.68 15.75
C LEU A 319 15.64 -7.34 14.26
N ILE A 320 16.19 -6.16 13.95
CA ILE A 320 16.55 -5.76 12.59
C ILE A 320 17.63 -6.70 12.04
N ALA A 321 18.71 -6.94 12.80
CA ALA A 321 19.79 -7.84 12.37
C ALA A 321 19.30 -9.27 12.11
N LEU A 322 18.42 -9.81 12.94
CA LEU A 322 17.78 -11.12 12.73
C LEU A 322 16.89 -11.13 11.49
N THR A 323 16.11 -10.07 11.25
CA THR A 323 15.26 -9.93 10.07
C THR A 323 16.10 -9.85 8.78
N TRP A 324 17.22 -9.12 8.81
CA TRP A 324 18.22 -9.11 7.74
C TRP A 324 18.82 -10.49 7.50
N ALA A 325 19.30 -11.17 8.55
CA ALA A 325 19.90 -12.49 8.42
C ALA A 325 18.92 -13.50 7.78
N PHE A 326 17.65 -13.49 8.20
CA PHE A 326 16.60 -14.31 7.61
C PHE A 326 16.33 -13.96 6.14
N ASN A 327 16.16 -12.67 5.82
CA ASN A 327 15.90 -12.23 4.44
C ASN A 327 17.09 -12.52 3.51
N MET A 328 18.33 -12.27 3.93
CA MET A 328 19.53 -12.55 3.14
C MET A 328 19.78 -14.05 2.95
N THR A 329 19.40 -14.89 3.92
CA THR A 329 19.50 -16.35 3.80
C THR A 329 18.47 -16.90 2.82
N THR A 330 17.22 -16.43 2.91
CA THR A 330 16.13 -16.89 2.04
C THR A 330 16.19 -16.31 0.63
N ALA A 331 16.70 -15.08 0.45
CA ALA A 331 16.86 -14.44 -0.85
C ALA A 331 17.69 -15.26 -1.85
N ALA A 332 18.55 -16.18 -1.40
CA ALA A 332 19.26 -17.11 -2.27
C ALA A 332 18.28 -17.96 -3.12
N LEU A 333 17.15 -18.41 -2.56
CA LEU A 333 16.12 -19.17 -3.27
C LEU A 333 15.42 -18.33 -4.36
N PHE A 334 15.25 -17.03 -4.12
CA PHE A 334 14.68 -16.12 -5.10
C PHE A 334 15.68 -15.77 -6.21
N MET A 335 16.95 -15.54 -5.85
CA MET A 335 17.98 -15.11 -6.80
C MET A 335 18.61 -16.26 -7.60
N GLU A 336 18.54 -17.51 -7.15
CA GLU A 336 19.16 -18.66 -7.84
C GLU A 336 18.71 -18.81 -9.31
N PRO A 337 17.41 -18.74 -9.67
CA PRO A 337 16.98 -18.76 -11.07
C PRO A 337 17.54 -17.60 -11.91
N VAL A 338 17.60 -16.38 -11.33
CA VAL A 338 18.13 -15.18 -12.02
C VAL A 338 19.64 -15.32 -12.25
N LEU A 339 20.37 -15.78 -11.24
CA LEU A 339 21.82 -15.98 -11.26
C LEU A 339 22.25 -17.05 -12.27
N LYS A 340 21.51 -18.17 -12.35
CA LYS A 340 21.82 -19.29 -13.25
C LYS A 340 21.61 -18.99 -14.73
N ASN A 341 20.79 -17.98 -15.05
CA ASN A 341 20.42 -17.62 -16.43
C ASN A 341 20.92 -16.22 -16.81
N GLU A 342 22.03 -15.80 -16.19
CA GLU A 342 22.70 -14.53 -16.47
C GLU A 342 21.77 -13.30 -16.44
N GLY A 343 20.80 -13.28 -15.52
CA GLY A 343 19.78 -12.22 -15.49
C GLY A 343 20.34 -10.80 -15.33
N TYR A 344 21.53 -10.65 -14.74
CA TYR A 344 22.23 -9.36 -14.70
C TYR A 344 22.75 -8.91 -16.06
N ASN A 345 23.12 -9.83 -16.96
CA ASN A 345 23.56 -9.48 -18.31
C ASN A 345 22.39 -8.91 -19.11
N MET A 346 21.17 -9.42 -18.92
CA MET A 346 19.96 -8.82 -19.51
C MET A 346 19.71 -7.39 -19.02
N VAL A 347 19.86 -7.11 -17.71
CA VAL A 347 19.68 -5.76 -17.15
C VAL A 347 20.85 -4.84 -17.56
N ALA A 348 22.09 -5.33 -17.53
CA ALA A 348 23.26 -4.59 -17.97
C ALA A 348 23.24 -4.30 -19.48
N ASN A 349 22.64 -5.16 -20.31
CA ASN A 349 22.40 -4.86 -21.72
C ASN A 349 21.40 -3.71 -21.94
N GLN A 350 20.73 -3.22 -20.90
CA GLN A 350 19.92 -1.98 -20.92
C GLN A 350 20.68 -0.79 -20.31
N SER A 351 21.87 -1.01 -19.72
CA SER A 351 22.65 0.01 -19.03
C SER A 351 23.35 0.99 -19.99
N ILE A 352 23.27 2.28 -19.69
CA ILE A 352 23.96 3.34 -20.44
C ILE A 352 25.47 3.19 -20.28
N LEU A 353 25.96 2.88 -19.07
CA LEU A 353 27.37 2.55 -18.82
C LEU A 353 27.85 1.35 -19.65
N MET A 354 27.05 0.29 -19.77
CA MET A 354 27.41 -0.88 -20.60
C MET A 354 27.48 -0.53 -22.10
N HIS A 355 26.51 0.22 -22.62
CA HIS A 355 26.56 0.72 -24.00
C HIS A 355 27.78 1.61 -24.24
N SER A 356 28.09 2.50 -23.29
CA SER A 356 29.25 3.41 -23.36
C SER A 356 30.56 2.64 -23.33
N TYR A 357 30.69 1.65 -22.44
CA TYR A 357 31.86 0.78 -22.36
C TYR A 357 32.07 -0.01 -23.66
N ASN A 358 31.01 -0.63 -24.19
CA ASN A 358 31.06 -1.37 -25.45
C ASN A 358 31.42 -0.46 -26.65
N LEU A 359 30.92 0.79 -26.68
CA LEU A 359 31.29 1.78 -27.68
C LEU A 359 32.78 2.16 -27.59
N LEU A 360 33.30 2.46 -26.40
CA LEU A 360 34.71 2.80 -26.21
C LEU A 360 35.64 1.64 -26.58
N ARG A 361 35.28 0.42 -26.19
CA ARG A 361 35.99 -0.82 -26.56
C ARG A 361 35.98 -1.08 -28.08
N ALA A 362 34.85 -0.87 -28.75
CA ALA A 362 34.75 -0.99 -30.21
C ALA A 362 35.62 0.04 -30.97
N ASN A 363 36.00 1.14 -30.32
CA ASN A 363 36.93 2.14 -30.85
C ASN A 363 38.38 1.94 -30.37
N GLY A 364 38.71 0.80 -29.75
CA GLY A 364 40.08 0.45 -29.36
C GLY A 364 40.64 1.24 -28.17
N ILE A 365 39.78 1.80 -27.32
CA ILE A 365 40.19 2.55 -26.11
C ILE A 365 40.49 1.61 -24.93
N PHE A 366 39.94 0.38 -24.96
CA PHE A 366 40.08 -0.66 -23.94
C PHE A 366 40.34 -2.04 -24.57
#